data_AF-A0A960FP60-F1
#
_entry.id   AF-A0A960FP60-F1
#
_cell.length_a   1.000
_cell.length_b   1.000
_cell.length_c   1.000
_cell.angle_alpha   90.00
_cell.angle_beta   90.00
_cell.angle_gamma   90.00
#
_symmetry.space_group_name_H-M   'P 1'
#
loop_
_entity.id
_entity.type
_entity.pdbx_description
1 polymer ?
#
loop_
_entity_poly.entity_id
_entity_poly.type
_entity_poly.pdbx_seq_one_letter_code
_entity_poly.pdbx_strand_id
1 'polypeptide(L)' 'ARAGWPDGIPGRNVLDVHIVRLRRRLAPLGLVIRTVRSRGYLLEQGRVEAATGS' A
#
# COMPACT_ATOMS: atom_id res chain seq x y z
N ALA A 1 10.72 -4.18 16.11
CA ALA A 1 9.81 -3.83 15.01
C ALA A 1 8.95 -5.04 14.69
N ARG A 2 7.64 -4.99 14.93
CA ARG A 2 6.72 -6.11 14.66
C ARG A 2 6.35 -6.03 13.18
N ALA A 3 7.17 -6.61 12.32
CA ALA A 3 6.83 -6.73 10.90
C ALA A 3 5.48 -7.46 10.81
N GLY A 4 4.59 -7.03 9.90
CA GLY A 4 3.25 -7.63 9.71
C GLY A 4 3.26 -9.07 9.18
N TRP A 5 4.39 -9.76 9.29
CA TRP A 5 4.60 -11.13 8.83
C TRP A 5 5.13 -11.98 9.99
N PRO A 6 4.26 -12.78 10.65
CA PRO A 6 4.62 -13.58 11.81
C PRO A 6 5.70 -14.64 11.51
N ASP A 7 5.75 -15.16 10.28
CA ASP A 7 6.68 -16.22 9.86
C ASP A 7 7.89 -15.71 9.04
N GLY A 8 8.12 -14.39 9.04
CA GLY A 8 9.17 -13.75 8.25
C GLY A 8 8.68 -13.21 6.91
N ILE A 9 9.49 -12.33 6.29
CA ILE A 9 9.13 -11.65 5.04
C ILE A 9 9.05 -12.70 3.92
N PRO A 10 7.88 -12.95 3.32
CA PRO A 10 7.78 -13.82 2.16
C PRO A 10 8.68 -13.28 1.05
N GLY A 11 9.28 -14.17 0.25
CA GLY A 11 10.12 -13.74 -0.88
C GLY A 11 9.44 -12.65 -1.72
N ARG A 12 10.22 -11.70 -2.28
CA ARG A 12 9.75 -10.48 -2.96
C ARG A 12 8.51 -10.68 -3.84
N ASN A 13 8.45 -11.77 -4.59
CA ASN A 13 7.32 -12.11 -5.46
C ASN A 13 5.98 -12.26 -4.71
N VAL A 14 6.00 -12.90 -3.53
CA VAL A 14 4.79 -13.11 -2.71
C VAL A 14 4.34 -11.81 -2.06
N LEU A 15 5.30 -10.96 -1.66
CA LEU A 15 5.03 -9.62 -1.16
C LEU A 15 4.38 -8.76 -2.24
N ASP A 16 4.90 -8.76 -3.46
CA ASP A 16 4.34 -8.00 -4.58
C ASP A 16 2.89 -8.43 -4.90
N VAL A 17 2.61 -9.74 -4.90
CA VAL A 17 1.23 -10.25 -5.06
C VAL A 17 0.31 -9.76 -3.94
N HIS A 18 0.77 -9.79 -2.69
CA HIS A 18 0.00 -9.26 -1.55
C HIS A 18 -0.28 -7.76 -1.68
N ILE A 19 0.73 -6.98 -2.08
CA ILE A 19 0.59 -5.54 -2.29
C ILE A 19 -0.40 -5.25 -3.42
N VAL A 20 -0.36 -6.00 -4.53
CA VAL A 20 -1.33 -5.85 -5.64
C VAL A 20 -2.76 -6.18 -5.18
N ARG A 21 -2.95 -7.27 -4.45
CA ARG A 21 -4.27 -7.64 -3.89
C ARG A 21 -4.78 -6.59 -2.91
N LEU A 22 -3.90 -6.08 -2.05
CA LEU A 22 -4.25 -5.06 -1.07
C LEU A 22 -4.63 -3.74 -1.77
N ARG A 23 -3.88 -3.30 -2.78
CA ARG A 23 -4.22 -2.13 -3.60
C ARG A 23 -5.61 -2.26 -4.24
N ARG A 24 -5.97 -3.42 -4.78
CA ARG A 24 -7.30 -3.65 -5.36
C ARG A 24 -8.43 -3.54 -4.33
N ARG A 25 -8.23 -4.02 -3.10
CA ARG A 25 -9.22 -3.91 -2.01
C ARG A 25 -9.31 -2.50 -1.44
N LEU A 26 -8.22 -1.75 -1.48
CA LEU A 26 -8.13 -0.39 -0.97
C LEU A 26 -8.63 0.66 -1.97
N ALA A 27 -8.60 0.36 -3.27
CA ALA A 27 -9.13 1.22 -4.33
C ALA A 27 -10.56 1.74 -4.06
N PRO A 28 -11.56 0.90 -3.71
CA PRO A 28 -12.90 1.39 -3.40
C PRO A 28 -12.99 2.20 -2.10
N LEU A 29 -11.98 2.12 -1.23
CA LEU A 29 -11.91 2.88 0.03
C LEU A 29 -11.20 4.22 -0.14
N GLY A 30 -10.73 4.55 -1.35
CA GLY A 30 -9.92 5.75 -1.59
C GLY A 30 -8.58 5.69 -0.85
N LEU A 31 -8.02 4.50 -0.62
CA LEU A 31 -6.75 4.30 0.09
C LEU A 31 -5.66 3.89 -0.90
N VAL A 32 -4.45 4.45 -0.75
CA VAL A 32 -3.31 4.27 -1.66
C VAL A 32 -2.09 3.77 -0.90
N ILE A 33 -1.45 2.73 -1.44
CA ILE A 33 -0.16 2.25 -0.94
C ILE A 33 0.96 2.88 -1.79
N ARG A 34 1.79 3.74 -1.18
CA ARG A 34 2.99 4.29 -1.80
C ARG A 34 4.21 3.45 -1.47
N THR A 35 5.08 3.23 -2.45
CA THR A 35 6.37 2.57 -2.25
C THR A 35 7.42 3.64 -1.94
N VAL A 36 8.02 3.60 -0.75
CA VAL A 36 9.13 4.48 -0.36
C VAL A 36 10.43 3.69 -0.51
N ARG A 37 11.25 4.10 -1.47
CA ARG A 37 12.55 3.46 -1.74
C ARG A 37 13.39 3.43 -0.47
N SER A 38 14.00 2.28 -0.18
CA SER A 38 14.83 2.01 1.01
C SER A 38 14.12 2.07 2.37
N ARG A 39 12.80 2.25 2.41
CA ARG A 39 12.05 2.39 3.68
C ARG A 39 10.83 1.46 3.79
N GLY A 40 10.19 1.10 2.67
CA GLY A 40 9.08 0.14 2.64
C GLY A 40 7.85 0.68 1.93
N TYR A 41 6.67 0.43 2.49
CA TYR A 41 5.39 0.88 1.94
C TYR A 41 4.66 1.76 2.94
N LEU A 42 4.09 2.86 2.47
CA LEU A 42 3.28 3.78 3.26
C LEU A 42 1.82 3.65 2.79
N LEU A 43 0.89 3.50 3.74
CA LEU A 43 -0.54 3.57 3.45
C LEU A 43 -0.99 5.02 3.67
N GLU A 44 -1.55 5.63 2.65
CA GLU A 44 -2.11 6.98 2.72
C GLU A 44 -3.56 6.96 2.25
N GLN A 45 -4.35 7.91 2.76
CA GLN A 45 -5.60 8.24 2.11
C GLN A 45 -5.26 8.79 0.73
N GLY A 46 -5.74 8.12 -0.31
CA GLY A 46 -5.81 8.68 -1.64
C GLY A 46 -6.73 9.88 -1.53
N ARG A 47 -6.15 11.05 -1.26
CA ARG A 47 -6.83 12.31 -1.48
C ARG A 47 -7.28 12.24 -2.92
N VAL A 48 -8.56 11.93 -3.12
CA VAL A 48 -9.26 12.35 -4.31
C VAL A 48 -9.16 13.85 -4.17
N GLU A 49 -8.17 14.44 -4.85
CA GLU A 49 -8.16 15.86 -5.10
C GLU A 49 -9.43 16.07 -5.90
N ALA A 50 -10.53 16.30 -5.18
CA ALA A 50 -11.66 17.00 -5.73
C ALA A 50 -11.01 18.23 -6.33
N ALA A 51 -10.96 18.27 -7.64
CA ALA A 51 -10.71 19.47 -8.41
C ALA A 51 -11.83 20.46 -8.05
N THR A 52 -11.77 21.00 -6.84
CA THR A 52 -12.20 22.34 -6.52
C THR A 52 -10.99 23.15 -6.98
N GLY A 53 -10.91 23.51 -8.26
CA GLY A 53 -11.80 24.55 -8.76
C GLY A 53 -11.46 25.81 -7.97
N SER A 54 -10.33 26.42 -8.31
CA SER A 54 -9.97 27.79 -7.95
C SER A 54 -9.56 28.49 -9.22
#